data_AF-A0A9E4MJZ4-F1
#
_entry.id   AF-A0A9E4MJZ4-F1
#
_cell.length_a   1.000
_cell.length_b   1.000
_cell.length_c   1.000
_cell.angle_alpha   90.00
_cell.angle_beta   90.00
_cell.angle_gamma   90.00
#
_symmetry.space_group_name_H-M   'P 1'
#
loop_
_entity.id
_entity.type
_entity.pdbx_description
1 polymer ?
#
loop_
_entity_poly.entity_id
_entity_poly.type
_entity_poly.pdbx_seq_one_letter_code
_entity_poly.pdbx_strand_id
1 'polypeptide(L)'
;ARRAPDCASDRSWVTEFNWPLREGPHAPAGRDVAVDEDTQASYLVRYCLEALGTGLAERVYWWQLSAAGYGLIDPRGGALRRRPAYRALRQLQRELAGARVERLLLPAGVRGYRAVTPSREVQVLWALDRRGRAYRPPIGVRAARDRDGVELASGPVRPGPAPVYLEIEPDSAGT
;
A
#
# COMPACT_ATOMS: atom_id res chain seq x y z
N ALA A 1 0.33 12.37 20.01
CA ALA A 1 -0.76 13.23 19.50
C ALA A 1 -1.72 13.50 20.65
N ARG A 2 -2.20 14.75 20.84
CA ARG A 2 -3.24 15.05 21.85
C ARG A 2 -4.62 14.80 21.22
N ARG A 3 -5.50 14.11 21.94
CA ARG A 3 -6.88 13.80 21.49
C ARG A 3 -7.81 14.96 21.80
N ALA A 4 -8.96 15.00 21.13
CA ALA A 4 -10.07 15.84 21.57
C ALA A 4 -10.58 15.34 22.93
N PRO A 5 -10.89 16.25 23.88
CA PRO A 5 -11.24 15.88 25.26
C PRO A 5 -12.52 15.03 25.36
N ASP A 6 -13.42 15.12 24.38
CA ASP A 6 -14.73 14.46 24.42
C ASP A 6 -14.77 13.12 23.68
N CYS A 7 -13.60 12.57 23.31
CA CYS A 7 -13.52 11.30 22.60
C CYS A 7 -13.60 10.12 23.57
N ALA A 8 -14.70 9.37 23.54
CA ALA A 8 -14.95 8.24 24.43
C ALA A 8 -14.09 6.99 24.18
N SER A 9 -13.24 7.01 23.15
CA SER A 9 -12.38 5.87 22.80
C SER A 9 -10.99 6.34 22.34
N ASP A 10 -9.99 5.51 22.64
CA ASP A 10 -8.63 5.68 22.16
C ASP A 10 -8.41 5.17 20.73
N ARG A 11 -9.46 4.58 20.12
CA ARG A 11 -9.42 3.98 18.79
C ARG A 11 -9.73 5.02 17.73
N SER A 12 -8.98 5.02 16.63
CA SER A 12 -9.20 5.91 15.48
C SER A 12 -9.22 5.12 14.19
N TRP A 13 -10.27 5.32 13.38
CA TRP A 13 -10.45 4.67 12.09
C TRP A 13 -10.58 5.72 11.00
N VAL A 14 -9.93 5.47 9.86
CA VAL A 14 -10.20 6.21 8.62
C VAL A 14 -11.34 5.49 7.91
N THR A 15 -12.56 6.00 8.02
CA THR A 15 -13.77 5.33 7.52
C THR A 15 -13.99 5.48 6.03
N GLU A 16 -13.37 6.49 5.40
CA GLU A 16 -13.46 6.71 3.95
C GLU A 16 -12.16 7.30 3.42
N PHE A 17 -11.63 6.69 2.37
CA PHE A 17 -10.64 7.31 1.49
C PHE A 17 -10.73 6.70 0.08
N ASN A 18 -10.33 7.47 -0.93
CA ASN A 18 -10.12 7.01 -2.30
C ASN A 18 -9.29 8.02 -3.10
N TRP A 19 -9.04 7.69 -4.37
CA TRP A 19 -8.64 8.67 -5.37
C TRP A 19 -9.58 8.65 -6.57
N PRO A 20 -10.07 9.83 -7.02
CA PRO A 20 -10.87 9.93 -8.23
C PRO A 20 -10.05 9.56 -9.46
N LEU A 21 -10.69 8.92 -10.43
CA LEU A 21 -10.13 8.61 -11.74
C LEU A 21 -10.39 9.77 -12.71
N ARG A 22 -9.44 10.05 -13.61
CA ARG A 22 -9.58 11.13 -14.62
C ARG A 22 -10.73 10.90 -15.59
N GLU A 23 -11.19 9.66 -15.72
CA GLU A 23 -12.16 9.24 -16.72
C GLU A 23 -13.61 9.35 -16.24
N GLY A 24 -14.41 10.12 -16.98
CA GLY A 24 -15.87 10.17 -16.86
C GLY A 24 -16.42 11.26 -15.92
N PRO A 25 -17.73 11.55 -16.00
CA PRO A 25 -18.39 12.59 -15.21
C PRO A 25 -18.64 12.20 -13.74
N HIS A 26 -18.22 11.00 -13.33
CA HIS A 26 -18.56 10.39 -12.05
C HIS A 26 -17.43 10.49 -11.01
N ALA A 27 -16.44 11.35 -11.23
CA ALA A 27 -15.41 11.65 -10.25
C ALA A 27 -16.02 12.52 -9.12
N PRO A 28 -15.86 12.15 -7.84
CA PRO A 28 -16.40 12.90 -6.71
C PRO A 28 -15.68 14.23 -6.45
N ALA A 29 -14.54 14.46 -7.11
CA ALA A 29 -13.75 15.67 -7.01
C ALA A 29 -13.22 16.11 -8.38
N GLY A 30 -12.70 17.35 -8.46
CA GLY A 30 -12.24 17.98 -9.70
C GLY A 30 -11.08 17.25 -10.40
N ARG A 31 -10.86 17.58 -11.68
CA ARG A 31 -9.85 16.94 -12.53
C ARG A 31 -8.42 17.06 -12.02
N ASP A 32 -8.11 18.10 -11.26
CA ASP A 32 -6.74 18.41 -10.80
C ASP A 32 -6.22 17.39 -9.78
N VAL A 33 -7.12 16.70 -9.09
CA VAL A 33 -6.78 15.65 -8.10
C VAL A 33 -7.04 14.24 -8.62
N ALA A 34 -7.52 14.12 -9.87
CA ALA A 34 -7.84 12.86 -10.49
C ALA A 34 -6.59 12.17 -11.07
N VAL A 35 -6.55 10.85 -11.01
CA VAL A 35 -5.41 10.03 -11.41
C VAL A 35 -5.82 8.93 -12.40
N ASP A 36 -4.85 8.24 -12.98
CA ASP A 36 -5.10 7.00 -13.74
C ASP A 36 -5.25 5.79 -12.79
N GLU A 37 -5.74 4.66 -13.32
CA GLU A 37 -6.01 3.45 -12.53
C GLU A 37 -4.73 2.88 -11.86
N ASP A 38 -3.57 3.01 -12.50
CA ASP A 38 -2.31 2.48 -11.97
C ASP A 38 -1.77 3.34 -10.82
N THR A 39 -1.87 4.66 -10.96
CA THR A 39 -1.54 5.61 -9.91
C THR A 39 -2.49 5.44 -8.72
N GLN A 40 -3.78 5.25 -8.96
CA GLN A 40 -4.76 4.96 -7.91
C GLN A 40 -4.37 3.70 -7.10
N ALA A 41 -3.98 2.62 -7.78
CA ALA A 41 -3.56 1.38 -7.15
C ALA A 41 -2.31 1.57 -6.28
N SER A 42 -1.34 2.34 -6.76
CA SER A 42 -0.14 2.69 -6.00
C SER A 42 -0.47 3.55 -4.77
N TYR A 43 -1.34 4.55 -4.93
CA TYR A 43 -1.75 5.44 -3.85
C TYR A 43 -2.53 4.71 -2.76
N LEU A 44 -3.38 3.75 -3.12
CA LEU A 44 -4.08 2.89 -2.18
C LEU A 44 -3.09 2.20 -1.22
N VAL A 45 -2.08 1.53 -1.77
CA VAL A 45 -1.08 0.80 -0.95
C VAL A 45 -0.29 1.76 -0.07
N ARG A 46 0.22 2.86 -0.66
CA ARG A 46 1.02 3.85 0.07
C ARG A 46 0.22 4.48 1.21
N TYR A 47 -1.03 4.87 0.96
CA TYR A 47 -1.88 5.50 1.96
C TYR A 47 -2.16 4.57 3.13
N CYS A 48 -2.53 3.30 2.86
CA CYS A 48 -2.76 2.32 3.92
C CYS A 48 -1.51 2.14 4.79
N LEU A 49 -0.33 1.99 4.18
CA LEU A 49 0.93 1.86 4.92
C LEU A 49 1.28 3.12 5.71
N GLU A 50 1.09 4.30 5.10
CA GLU A 50 1.35 5.58 5.76
C GLU A 50 0.42 5.80 6.95
N ALA A 51 -0.88 5.51 6.80
CA ALA A 51 -1.88 5.62 7.87
C ALA A 51 -1.65 4.61 8.98
N LEU A 52 -1.53 3.31 8.66
CA LEU A 52 -1.35 2.25 9.66
C LEU A 52 0.00 2.38 10.37
N GLY A 53 1.06 2.70 9.64
CA GLY A 53 2.40 2.86 10.20
C GLY A 53 2.59 4.10 11.06
N THR A 54 1.57 4.97 11.21
CA THR A 54 1.56 5.99 12.27
C THR A 54 1.33 5.41 13.66
N GLY A 55 0.71 4.23 13.75
CA GLY A 55 0.18 3.68 14.99
C GLY A 55 -1.05 4.43 15.54
N LEU A 56 -1.54 5.46 14.85
CA LEU A 56 -2.71 6.25 15.26
C LEU A 56 -4.01 5.66 14.70
N ALA A 57 -4.00 5.21 13.44
CA ALA A 57 -5.14 4.59 12.79
C ALA A 57 -5.10 3.07 12.96
N GLU A 58 -6.16 2.49 13.51
CA GLU A 58 -6.31 1.03 13.65
C GLU A 58 -6.84 0.40 12.35
N ARG A 59 -7.70 1.13 11.62
CA ARG A 59 -8.40 0.63 10.43
C ARG A 59 -8.53 1.73 9.38
N VAL A 60 -8.49 1.33 8.11
CA VAL A 60 -8.60 2.22 6.97
C VAL A 60 -9.53 1.58 5.93
N TYR A 61 -10.57 2.28 5.53
CA TYR A 61 -11.63 1.74 4.69
C TYR A 61 -11.71 2.45 3.34
N TRP A 62 -11.47 1.69 2.26
CA TRP A 62 -11.59 2.21 0.90
C TRP A 62 -13.05 2.45 0.54
N TRP A 63 -13.34 3.62 0.00
CA TRP A 63 -14.66 4.01 -0.46
C TRP A 63 -14.64 4.25 -1.98
N GLN A 64 -15.18 3.40 -2.85
CA GLN A 64 -16.01 2.22 -2.63
C GLN A 64 -15.42 1.01 -3.35
N LEU A 65 -15.89 -0.19 -3.01
CA LEU A 65 -15.52 -1.41 -3.72
C LEU A 65 -15.89 -1.34 -5.22
N SER A 66 -17.10 -0.88 -5.55
CA SER A 66 -17.62 -0.84 -6.92
C SER A 66 -18.18 0.54 -7.26
N ALA A 67 -17.50 1.27 -8.13
CA ALA A 67 -17.90 2.60 -8.57
C ALA A 67 -17.18 2.99 -9.88
N ALA A 68 -17.89 3.69 -10.77
CA ALA A 68 -17.36 4.05 -12.09
C ALA A 68 -16.16 5.01 -12.04
N GLY A 69 -16.17 5.98 -11.11
CA GLY A 69 -15.18 7.05 -11.07
C GLY A 69 -14.03 6.85 -10.07
N TYR A 70 -14.08 5.85 -9.20
CA TYR A 70 -13.08 5.67 -8.14
C TYR A 70 -13.09 4.28 -7.50
N GLY A 71 -13.98 3.37 -7.92
CA GLY A 71 -14.10 2.06 -7.30
C GLY A 71 -12.99 1.10 -7.71
N LEU A 72 -12.72 0.09 -6.88
CA LEU A 72 -11.78 -0.98 -7.21
C LEU A 72 -12.31 -1.89 -8.33
N ILE A 73 -13.63 -1.93 -8.48
CA ILE A 73 -14.36 -2.62 -9.53
C ILE A 73 -15.09 -1.56 -10.37
N ASP A 74 -14.97 -1.70 -11.68
CA ASP A 74 -15.74 -0.96 -12.67
C ASP A 74 -17.04 -1.70 -12.99
N PRO A 75 -18.22 -1.16 -12.64
CA PRO A 75 -19.50 -1.82 -12.89
C PRO A 75 -20.09 -1.53 -14.28
N ARG A 76 -19.39 -0.75 -15.13
CA ARG A 76 -19.90 -0.37 -16.45
C ARG A 76 -19.83 -1.54 -17.44
N GLY A 77 -20.72 -1.53 -18.43
CA GLY A 77 -20.69 -2.50 -19.53
C GLY A 77 -21.18 -3.90 -19.17
N GLY A 78 -21.95 -4.06 -18.09
CA GLY A 78 -22.58 -5.32 -17.71
C GLY A 78 -21.63 -6.37 -17.11
N ALA A 79 -20.35 -6.05 -16.93
CA ALA A 79 -19.36 -6.91 -16.29
C ALA A 79 -18.68 -6.20 -15.10
N LEU A 80 -18.35 -6.94 -14.05
CA LEU A 80 -17.61 -6.43 -12.90
C LEU A 80 -16.10 -6.52 -13.16
N ARG A 81 -15.54 -5.53 -13.88
CA ARG A 81 -14.12 -5.50 -14.22
C ARG A 81 -13.29 -5.05 -13.01
N ARG A 82 -12.38 -5.91 -12.55
CA ARG A 82 -11.40 -5.59 -11.50
C ARG A 82 -10.34 -4.64 -12.06
N ARG A 83 -10.15 -3.49 -11.42
CA ARG A 83 -9.07 -2.54 -11.72
C ARG A 83 -7.76 -2.98 -11.06
N PRO A 84 -6.59 -2.41 -11.44
CA PRO A 84 -5.32 -2.66 -10.75
C PRO A 84 -5.40 -2.48 -9.23
N ALA A 85 -6.13 -1.47 -8.75
CA ALA A 85 -6.30 -1.21 -7.32
C ALA A 85 -6.98 -2.37 -6.55
N TYR A 86 -7.82 -3.18 -7.20
CA TYR A 86 -8.37 -4.40 -6.61
C TYR A 86 -7.27 -5.42 -6.31
N ARG A 87 -6.36 -5.64 -7.26
CA ARG A 87 -5.24 -6.58 -7.11
C ARG A 87 -4.26 -6.08 -6.04
N ALA A 88 -3.97 -4.78 -6.07
CA ALA A 88 -3.12 -4.13 -5.08
C ALA A 88 -3.69 -4.26 -3.65
N LEU A 89 -4.99 -4.04 -3.44
CA LEU A 89 -5.61 -4.23 -2.13
C LEU A 89 -5.58 -5.70 -1.68
N ARG A 90 -5.85 -6.65 -2.59
CA ARG A 90 -5.76 -8.09 -2.30
C ARG A 90 -4.35 -8.47 -1.85
N GLN A 91 -3.34 -8.00 -2.57
CA GLN A 91 -1.94 -8.24 -2.24
C GLN A 91 -1.60 -7.63 -0.88
N LEU A 92 -1.93 -6.36 -0.66
CA LEU A 92 -1.74 -5.67 0.62
C LEU A 92 -2.36 -6.44 1.78
N GLN A 93 -3.63 -6.86 1.68
CA GLN A 93 -4.29 -7.60 2.75
C GLN A 93 -3.60 -8.93 3.04
N ARG A 94 -3.14 -9.64 2.01
CA ARG A 94 -2.38 -10.89 2.19
C ARG A 94 -1.08 -10.67 2.95
N GLU A 95 -0.35 -9.60 2.63
CA GLU A 95 0.96 -9.35 3.25
C GLU A 95 0.86 -8.72 4.64
N LEU A 96 -0.22 -7.99 4.95
CA LEU A 96 -0.40 -7.32 6.23
C LEU A 96 -1.27 -8.11 7.22
N ALA A 97 -1.82 -9.26 6.84
CA ALA A 97 -2.72 -10.03 7.69
C ALA A 97 -2.09 -10.36 9.05
N GLY A 98 -2.69 -9.83 10.12
CA GLY A 98 -2.21 -10.02 11.50
C GLY A 98 -0.88 -9.32 11.82
N ALA A 99 -0.36 -8.51 10.89
CA ALA A 99 0.94 -7.86 11.05
C ALA A 99 0.80 -6.49 11.70
N ARG A 100 1.81 -6.13 12.51
CA ARG A 100 2.03 -4.74 12.92
C ARG A 100 2.81 -4.02 11.83
N VAL A 101 2.36 -2.83 11.45
CA VAL A 101 3.01 -2.00 10.42
C VAL A 101 3.89 -0.95 11.09
N GLU A 102 5.14 -0.86 10.67
CA GLU A 102 6.13 0.08 11.19
C GLU A 102 6.89 0.76 10.07
N ARG A 103 7.22 2.04 10.24
CA ARG A 103 8.04 2.77 9.27
C ARG A 103 9.50 2.30 9.34
N LEU A 104 10.13 2.12 8.17
CA LEU A 104 11.56 1.86 8.04
C LEU A 104 12.34 3.17 7.89
N LEU A 105 13.55 3.22 8.47
CA LEU A 105 14.53 4.27 8.19
C LEU A 105 15.35 3.83 6.98
N LEU A 106 15.15 4.51 5.84
CA LEU A 106 15.73 4.15 4.56
C LEU A 106 16.51 5.33 3.96
N PRO A 107 17.40 5.07 2.98
CA PRO A 107 18.11 6.13 2.27
C PRO A 107 17.17 7.17 1.65
N ALA A 108 17.68 8.40 1.49
CA ALA A 108 16.93 9.50 0.89
C ALA A 108 16.31 9.10 -0.47
N GLY A 109 15.02 9.39 -0.62
CA GLY A 109 14.26 9.09 -1.83
C GLY A 109 13.54 7.74 -1.83
N VAL A 110 13.85 6.84 -0.90
CA VAL A 110 13.12 5.58 -0.70
C VAL A 110 12.24 5.69 0.55
N ARG A 111 10.98 5.31 0.41
CA ARG A 111 10.04 5.14 1.51
C ARG A 111 9.76 3.67 1.70
N GLY A 112 9.54 3.28 2.94
CA GLY A 112 9.20 1.90 3.22
C GLY A 112 8.68 1.67 4.61
N TYR A 113 7.97 0.56 4.73
CA TYR A 113 7.37 0.06 5.95
C TYR A 113 7.65 -1.43 6.06
N ARG A 114 7.70 -1.95 7.28
CA ARG A 114 7.68 -3.38 7.53
C ARG A 114 6.35 -3.80 8.15
N ALA A 115 5.82 -4.90 7.66
CA ALA A 115 4.71 -5.63 8.26
C ALA A 115 5.30 -6.84 8.99
N VAL A 116 5.16 -6.87 10.31
CA VAL A 116 5.81 -7.86 11.18
C VAL A 116 4.77 -8.71 11.89
N THR A 117 4.95 -10.02 11.80
CA THR A 117 4.31 -11.05 12.62
C THR A 117 5.40 -11.84 13.36
N PRO A 118 5.07 -12.71 14.34
CA PRO A 118 6.08 -13.51 15.04
C PRO A 118 6.93 -14.40 14.13
N SER A 119 6.43 -14.80 12.96
CA SER A 119 7.10 -15.75 12.05
C SER A 119 7.51 -15.15 10.70
N ARG A 120 7.17 -13.89 10.44
CA ARG A 120 7.31 -13.30 9.10
C ARG A 120 7.49 -11.78 9.17
N GLU A 121 8.46 -11.27 8.42
CA GLU A 121 8.60 -9.85 8.10
C GLU A 121 8.45 -9.65 6.59
N VAL A 122 7.61 -8.70 6.20
CA VAL A 122 7.51 -8.22 4.81
C VAL A 122 7.81 -6.73 4.78
N GLN A 123 8.81 -6.32 4.00
CA GLN A 123 9.10 -4.92 3.75
C GLN A 123 8.38 -4.46 2.49
N VAL A 124 7.72 -3.31 2.54
CA VAL A 124 7.02 -2.72 1.40
C VAL A 124 7.64 -1.37 1.08
N LEU A 125 8.19 -1.24 -0.13
CA LEU A 125 9.08 -0.13 -0.50
C LEU A 125 8.57 0.58 -1.76
N TRP A 126 8.82 1.89 -1.86
CA TRP A 126 8.61 2.67 -3.07
C TRP A 126 9.54 3.89 -3.12
N ALA A 127 9.67 4.48 -4.29
CA ALA A 127 10.33 5.77 -4.49
C ALA A 127 9.48 6.64 -5.41
N LEU A 128 9.52 7.96 -5.20
CA LEU A 128 8.80 8.90 -6.09
C LEU A 128 9.60 9.18 -7.37
N ASP A 129 10.93 9.06 -7.31
CA ASP A 129 11.81 9.22 -8.47
C ASP A 129 11.79 7.95 -9.34
N ARG A 130 11.45 8.13 -10.62
CA ARG A 130 11.44 7.05 -11.62
C ARG A 130 12.85 6.58 -12.01
N ARG A 131 13.90 7.37 -11.70
CA ARG A 131 15.30 6.98 -11.92
C ARG A 131 15.83 6.00 -10.87
N GLY A 132 15.02 5.68 -9.85
CA GLY A 132 15.12 4.52 -8.96
C GLY A 132 16.54 4.08 -8.58
N ARG A 133 17.00 4.46 -7.38
CA ARG A 133 18.22 3.87 -6.81
C ARG A 133 17.95 2.42 -6.44
N ALA A 134 18.88 1.53 -6.80
CA ALA A 134 18.81 0.15 -6.35
C ALA A 134 18.88 0.11 -4.82
N TYR A 135 17.94 -0.58 -4.21
CA TYR A 135 17.92 -0.88 -2.80
C TYR A 135 18.21 -2.37 -2.61
N ARG A 136 19.19 -2.66 -1.75
CA ARG A 136 19.43 -4.01 -1.26
C ARG A 136 19.16 -3.96 0.25
N PRO A 137 18.19 -4.74 0.75
CA PRO A 137 18.06 -4.92 2.19
C PRO A 137 19.37 -5.47 2.75
N PRO A 138 19.74 -5.12 4.00
CA PRO A 138 20.94 -5.65 4.66
C PRO A 138 20.82 -7.14 5.03
N ILE A 139 19.62 -7.70 4.87
CA ILE A 139 19.21 -9.07 5.21
C ILE A 139 18.74 -9.80 3.95
N GLY A 140 18.76 -11.12 3.97
CA GLY A 140 18.32 -11.95 2.86
C GLY A 140 16.86 -11.71 2.48
N VAL A 141 16.55 -11.80 1.18
CA VAL A 141 15.19 -11.68 0.65
C VAL A 141 14.77 -13.05 0.15
N ARG A 142 13.78 -13.64 0.82
CA ARG A 142 13.21 -14.93 0.46
C ARG A 142 12.39 -14.85 -0.84
N ALA A 143 11.59 -13.79 -0.97
CA ALA A 143 10.74 -13.58 -2.13
C ALA A 143 10.51 -12.08 -2.37
N ALA A 144 10.33 -11.70 -3.63
CA ALA A 144 10.03 -10.32 -4.01
C ALA A 144 8.80 -10.31 -4.92
N ARG A 145 7.85 -9.41 -4.67
CA ARG A 145 6.62 -9.28 -5.46
C ARG A 145 6.37 -7.84 -5.84
N ASP A 146 5.73 -7.64 -6.99
CA ASP A 146 5.20 -6.34 -7.35
C ASP A 146 3.95 -5.97 -6.54
N ARG A 147 3.43 -4.77 -6.79
CA ARG A 147 2.22 -4.23 -6.15
C ARG A 147 1.03 -5.18 -6.28
N ASP A 148 0.92 -5.88 -7.41
CA ASP A 148 -0.25 -6.67 -7.79
C ASP A 148 -0.11 -8.15 -7.37
N GLY A 149 1.04 -8.52 -6.79
CA GLY A 149 1.34 -9.82 -6.21
C GLY A 149 2.10 -10.77 -7.14
N VAL A 150 2.59 -10.29 -8.29
CA VAL A 150 3.40 -11.07 -9.24
C VAL A 150 4.83 -11.21 -8.69
N GLU A 151 5.40 -12.40 -8.78
CA GLU A 151 6.80 -12.66 -8.40
C GLU A 151 7.76 -11.84 -9.27
N LEU A 152 8.79 -11.28 -8.63
CA LEU A 152 9.89 -10.59 -9.26
C LEU A 152 11.12 -11.50 -9.31
N ALA A 153 11.96 -11.32 -10.32
CA ALA A 153 13.24 -12.02 -10.40
C ALA A 153 14.13 -11.69 -9.19
N SER A 154 14.96 -12.65 -8.78
CA SER A 154 15.94 -12.45 -7.73
C SER A 154 16.96 -11.38 -8.13
N GLY A 155 17.35 -10.54 -7.17
CA GLY A 155 18.34 -9.48 -7.39
C GLY A 155 18.03 -8.17 -6.67
N PRO A 156 18.83 -7.12 -6.93
CA PRO A 156 18.59 -5.81 -6.35
C PRO A 156 17.28 -5.23 -6.87
N VAL A 157 16.41 -4.85 -5.92
CA VAL A 157 15.14 -4.22 -6.26
C VAL A 157 15.35 -2.73 -6.47
N ARG A 158 14.69 -2.17 -7.47
CA ARG A 158 14.70 -0.72 -7.76
C ARG A 158 13.31 -0.18 -7.45
N PRO A 159 13.06 0.32 -6.23
CA PRO A 159 11.77 0.90 -5.90
C PRO A 159 11.46 2.05 -6.87
N GLY A 160 10.34 1.93 -7.57
CA GLY A 160 9.75 3.01 -8.34
C GLY A 160 8.49 3.51 -7.64
N PRO A 161 7.62 4.25 -8.34
CA PRO A 161 6.35 4.69 -7.78
C PRO A 161 5.47 3.51 -7.33
N ALA A 162 5.39 2.43 -8.11
CA ALA A 162 4.64 1.25 -7.69
C ALA A 162 5.33 0.57 -6.50
N PRO A 163 4.62 0.28 -5.40
CA PRO A 163 5.21 -0.43 -4.26
C PRO A 163 5.65 -1.84 -4.63
N VAL A 164 6.72 -2.29 -3.97
CA VAL A 164 7.27 -3.65 -4.08
C VAL A 164 7.31 -4.28 -2.70
N TYR A 165 6.99 -5.57 -2.62
CA TYR A 165 6.96 -6.35 -1.39
C TYR A 165 8.18 -7.27 -1.34
N LEU A 166 8.95 -7.22 -0.27
CA LEU A 166 10.10 -8.07 -0.02
C LEU A 166 9.83 -8.91 1.23
N GLU A 167 9.66 -10.21 1.06
CA GLU A 167 9.64 -11.12 2.20
C GLU A 167 11.07 -11.39 2.65
N ILE A 168 11.31 -11.12 3.92
CA ILE A 168 12.64 -11.16 4.53
C ILE A 168 12.93 -12.58 5.02
N GLU A 169 14.17 -13.03 4.85
CA GLU A 169 14.64 -14.28 5.46
C GLU A 169 14.66 -14.16 6.98
N PRO A 170 14.27 -15.21 7.74
CA PRO A 170 14.36 -15.21 9.18
C PRO A 170 15.80 -14.94 9.61
N ASP A 171 15.98 -14.06 10.58
CA ASP A 171 17.30 -13.79 11.12
C ASP A 171 17.88 -15.09 11.67
N SER A 172 19.00 -15.55 11.11
CA SER A 172 19.62 -16.83 11.51
C SER A 172 20.39 -16.71 12.84
N ALA A 173 20.30 -15.55 13.50
CA ALA A 173 20.99 -15.25 14.75
C ALA A 173 20.11 -15.60 15.96
N GLY A 174 20.37 -16.77 16.57
CA GLY A 174 19.94 -17.07 17.94
C GLY A 174 19.42 -18.49 18.17
N THR A 175 20.30 -19.48 18.08
CA THR A 175 20.22 -20.68 18.94
C THR A 175 21.31 -20.57 19.99
#